data_AF-A0A351GJV4-F1
#
_entry.id   AF-A0A351GJV4-F1
#
_cell.length_a   1.000
_cell.length_b   1.000
_cell.length_c   1.000
_cell.angle_alpha   90.00
_cell.angle_beta   90.00
_cell.angle_gamma   90.00
#
_symmetry.space_group_name_H-M   'P 1'
#
loop_
_entity.id
_entity.type
_entity.pdbx_description
1 polymer ?
#
loop_
_entity_poly.entity_id
_entity_poly.type
_entity_poly.pdbx_seq_one_letter_code
_entity_poly.pdbx_strand_id
1 'polypeptide(L)'
;MKDLFLNSIKKVAILAALFGVITLNSCKEDEDVTPGGTDELVEDGFYIQGSSSAFTGFDIKATMKPVRNEVLNAETQDPRPTLLSIFTALKAGDGVNIIQVAGAERTTWGPGDSWASAMGGNEEPQVDIQRGAIAVTDAKFTVPADGLYQVVIDTETGKGAIVPVEWGFIGQSTPGGWSSDTKFDAPAFDMTTMTWSLSGVEMSGGEWKFRYSGGWKVEIDSTVDLGSGKKGIKFNTNFGNDVASAGFTGALVAGGENFTDGSGVYDVSMTWTSGSGHTAVFTKTGDLPARDYSAVSVGLIGDGVKDGNWDGELFATTPTKDGDTYTWNYSGVELASAGGFKLRTEGTWDDINEGYSDIVAGPDAGDIQDNGGNMQAKADGVYDIALIIDAAAETKSITFTKK
;
A
#
# COMPACT_ATOMS: atom_id res chain seq x y z
N MET A 1 -4.84 -49.83 -13.37
CA MET A 1 -5.47 -50.57 -14.47
C MET A 1 -6.94 -50.15 -14.49
N LYS A 2 -7.37 -49.48 -15.57
CA LYS A 2 -8.75 -49.09 -15.95
C LYS A 2 -9.44 -48.04 -15.07
N ASP A 3 -9.99 -46.92 -15.54
CA ASP A 3 -10.22 -46.27 -16.85
C ASP A 3 -10.42 -44.77 -16.48
N LEU A 4 -9.86 -43.71 -17.06
CA LEU A 4 -9.68 -43.26 -18.45
C LEU A 4 -10.98 -43.17 -19.25
N PHE A 5 -11.82 -42.16 -18.96
CA PHE A 5 -12.74 -41.59 -19.96
C PHE A 5 -12.92 -40.07 -19.78
N LEU A 6 -12.34 -39.35 -20.76
CA LEU A 6 -12.81 -38.14 -21.44
C LEU A 6 -13.72 -37.17 -20.65
N ASN A 7 -13.23 -35.94 -20.47
CA ASN A 7 -13.75 -34.85 -21.28
C ASN A 7 -12.75 -33.70 -21.42
N SER A 8 -12.22 -33.59 -22.63
CA SER A 8 -11.46 -32.45 -23.14
C SER A 8 -12.43 -31.30 -23.39
N ILE A 9 -12.24 -30.16 -22.75
CA ILE A 9 -12.64 -28.87 -23.31
C ILE A 9 -11.45 -27.91 -23.19
N LYS A 10 -10.87 -27.71 -24.36
CA LYS A 10 -9.82 -26.78 -24.77
C LYS A 10 -9.83 -25.46 -23.99
N LYS A 11 -8.74 -25.16 -23.29
CA LYS A 11 -8.35 -23.79 -22.96
C LYS A 11 -7.74 -23.16 -24.21
N VAL A 12 -8.56 -22.42 -24.97
CA VAL A 12 -8.07 -21.50 -26.00
C VAL A 12 -7.99 -20.13 -25.33
N ALA A 13 -6.78 -19.60 -25.27
CA ALA A 13 -6.53 -18.19 -25.01
C ALA A 13 -7.22 -17.35 -26.09
N ILE A 14 -8.14 -16.48 -25.69
CA ILE A 14 -8.67 -15.43 -26.57
C ILE A 14 -8.25 -14.10 -25.96
N LEU A 15 -7.13 -13.62 -26.47
CA LEU A 15 -6.76 -12.22 -26.54
C LEU A 15 -7.83 -11.53 -27.39
N ALA A 16 -8.77 -10.81 -26.77
CA ALA A 16 -9.71 -9.96 -27.47
C ALA A 16 -9.21 -8.52 -27.40
N ALA A 17 -8.27 -8.20 -28.30
CA ALA A 17 -8.07 -6.84 -28.77
C ALA A 17 -9.38 -6.38 -29.43
N LEU A 18 -10.05 -5.39 -28.84
CA LEU A 18 -11.17 -4.72 -29.51
C LEU A 18 -10.60 -3.59 -30.39
N PHE A 19 -9.97 -4.00 -31.50
CA PHE A 19 -9.76 -3.14 -32.65
C PHE A 19 -10.89 -3.43 -33.66
N GLY A 20 -11.63 -2.37 -34.03
CA GLY A 20 -12.25 -2.25 -35.34
C GLY A 20 -13.77 -2.43 -35.41
N VAL A 21 -14.48 -1.30 -35.50
CA VAL A 21 -15.35 -1.03 -36.66
C VAL A 21 -15.15 0.44 -37.06
N ILE A 22 -14.21 0.68 -37.96
CA ILE A 22 -14.19 1.91 -38.77
C ILE A 22 -15.19 1.67 -39.90
N THR A 23 -16.37 2.28 -39.85
CA THR A 23 -17.22 2.43 -41.03
C THR A 23 -16.77 3.66 -41.80
N LEU A 24 -15.94 3.46 -42.83
CA LEU A 24 -15.71 4.48 -43.84
C LEU A 24 -16.98 4.61 -44.70
N ASN A 25 -17.86 5.57 -44.37
CA ASN A 25 -18.80 6.11 -45.34
C ASN A 25 -18.06 7.14 -46.19
N SER A 26 -17.36 6.63 -47.21
CA SER A 26 -16.88 7.44 -48.34
C SER A 26 -17.95 7.39 -49.43
N CYS A 27 -18.59 8.55 -49.66
CA CYS A 27 -18.97 9.09 -50.98
C CYS A 27 -19.98 10.23 -50.81
N LYS A 28 -19.49 11.46 -50.89
CA LYS A 28 -20.16 12.52 -51.66
C LYS A 28 -19.10 13.15 -52.54
N GLU A 29 -19.34 13.06 -53.84
CA GLU A 29 -18.54 13.72 -54.88
C GLU A 29 -18.69 15.25 -54.77
N ASP A 30 -17.57 15.90 -55.08
CA ASP A 30 -17.41 17.27 -55.55
C ASP A 30 -17.88 18.43 -54.65
N GLU A 31 -16.94 18.97 -53.85
CA GLU A 31 -16.55 20.39 -53.93
C GLU A 31 -15.06 20.51 -53.52
N ASP A 32 -14.32 21.36 -54.23
CA ASP A 32 -12.88 21.61 -54.08
C ASP A 32 -12.47 21.87 -52.62
N VAL A 33 -11.80 20.91 -51.98
CA VAL A 33 -11.19 21.12 -50.67
C VAL A 33 -9.85 21.81 -50.88
N THR A 34 -9.84 23.15 -50.75
CA THR A 34 -8.61 23.88 -50.44
C THR A 34 -7.97 23.27 -49.17
N PRO A 35 -6.72 22.78 -49.20
CA PRO A 35 -6.03 22.31 -48.01
C PRO A 35 -5.68 23.52 -47.13
N GLY A 36 -6.59 23.90 -46.25
CA GLY A 36 -6.50 25.13 -45.45
C GLY A 36 -7.12 25.04 -44.06
N GLY A 37 -7.42 23.84 -43.55
CA GLY A 37 -7.87 23.62 -42.18
C GLY A 37 -6.87 22.79 -41.40
N THR A 38 -6.15 23.41 -40.47
CA THR A 38 -5.39 22.70 -39.43
C THR A 38 -6.35 22.20 -38.37
N ASP A 39 -7.23 21.26 -38.72
CA ASP A 39 -8.12 20.66 -37.73
C ASP A 39 -7.28 19.75 -36.83
N GLU A 40 -7.02 20.22 -35.61
CA GLU A 40 -6.36 19.47 -34.55
C GLU A 40 -7.18 18.19 -34.29
N LEU A 41 -6.62 17.03 -34.61
CA LEU A 41 -7.23 15.75 -34.31
C LEU A 41 -7.12 15.53 -32.79
N VAL A 42 -8.23 15.72 -32.09
CA VAL A 42 -8.35 15.53 -30.64
C VAL A 42 -9.18 14.28 -30.38
N GLU A 43 -8.67 13.37 -29.55
CA GLU A 43 -9.39 12.15 -29.17
C GLU A 43 -10.55 12.46 -28.20
N ASP A 44 -11.61 11.66 -28.27
CA ASP A 44 -12.71 11.71 -27.31
C ASP A 44 -12.21 11.42 -25.89
N GLY A 45 -12.76 12.13 -24.90
CA GLY A 45 -12.36 11.98 -23.51
C GLY A 45 -12.56 13.24 -22.68
N PHE A 46 -11.98 13.25 -21.49
CA PHE A 46 -12.03 14.36 -20.55
C PHE A 46 -10.62 14.88 -20.30
N TYR A 47 -10.41 16.20 -20.42
CA TYR A 47 -9.09 16.83 -20.38
C TYR A 47 -9.07 17.94 -19.32
N ILE A 48 -7.99 18.03 -18.56
CA ILE A 48 -7.73 19.22 -17.73
C ILE A 48 -7.14 20.33 -18.61
N GLN A 49 -7.73 21.52 -18.57
CA GLN A 49 -7.21 22.68 -19.30
C GLN A 49 -7.30 23.96 -18.47
N GLY A 50 -6.28 24.80 -18.53
CA GLY A 50 -6.28 26.13 -17.92
C GLY A 50 -4.89 26.67 -17.64
N SER A 51 -4.79 27.97 -17.36
CA SER A 51 -3.50 28.64 -17.10
C SER A 51 -2.86 28.21 -15.78
N SER A 52 -3.62 27.60 -14.86
CA SER A 52 -3.06 26.97 -13.66
C SER A 52 -2.42 25.61 -13.91
N SER A 53 -2.66 24.94 -15.04
CA SER A 53 -1.99 23.68 -15.40
C SER A 53 -0.92 23.91 -16.48
N ALA A 54 -0.19 22.85 -16.84
CA ALA A 54 0.74 22.88 -17.98
C ALA A 54 0.00 22.83 -19.34
N PHE A 55 -1.33 22.69 -19.31
CA PHE A 55 -2.14 22.34 -20.47
C PHE A 55 -3.09 23.49 -20.80
N THR A 56 -2.67 24.34 -21.73
CA THR A 56 -3.51 25.44 -22.26
C THR A 56 -4.36 25.02 -23.47
N GLY A 57 -4.21 23.78 -23.93
CA GLY A 57 -4.90 23.20 -25.09
C GLY A 57 -5.04 21.69 -24.95
N PHE A 58 -5.46 20.99 -26.01
CA PHE A 58 -5.64 19.54 -25.95
C PHE A 58 -4.29 18.83 -25.99
N ASP A 59 -4.01 18.07 -24.94
CA ASP A 59 -2.83 17.22 -24.82
C ASP A 59 -3.28 15.88 -24.23
N ILE A 60 -2.83 14.77 -24.83
CA ILE A 60 -3.12 13.42 -24.34
C ILE A 60 -2.61 13.19 -22.90
N LYS A 61 -1.60 13.94 -22.46
CA LYS A 61 -1.10 13.94 -21.08
C LYS A 61 -2.07 14.58 -20.09
N ALA A 62 -2.99 15.39 -20.57
CA ALA A 62 -4.02 16.05 -19.78
C ALA A 62 -5.30 15.21 -19.64
N THR A 63 -5.36 14.04 -20.29
CA THR A 63 -6.55 13.18 -20.32
C THR A 63 -6.76 12.47 -18.98
N MET A 64 -7.95 12.61 -18.41
CA MET A 64 -8.40 11.86 -17.24
C MET A 64 -8.65 10.39 -17.63
N LYS A 65 -8.27 9.46 -16.75
CA LYS A 65 -8.36 8.02 -16.99
C LYS A 65 -9.25 7.33 -15.96
N PRO A 66 -9.98 6.26 -16.34
CA PRO A 66 -10.75 5.46 -15.39
C PRO A 66 -9.88 4.94 -14.25
N VAL A 67 -10.41 5.01 -13.02
CA VAL A 67 -9.77 4.45 -11.83
C VAL A 67 -10.72 3.52 -11.07
N ARG A 68 -10.15 2.71 -10.19
CA ARG A 68 -10.91 1.78 -9.35
C ARG A 68 -11.78 2.54 -8.36
N ASN A 69 -13.00 2.05 -8.18
CA ASN A 69 -13.80 2.44 -7.02
C ASN A 69 -13.27 1.67 -5.79
N GLU A 70 -12.77 2.38 -4.79
CA GLU A 70 -12.14 1.78 -3.60
C GLU A 70 -13.06 0.78 -2.89
N VAL A 71 -14.38 1.02 -2.92
CA VAL A 71 -15.40 0.15 -2.31
C VAL A 71 -15.35 -1.28 -2.86
N LEU A 72 -14.84 -1.46 -4.08
CA LEU A 72 -14.77 -2.75 -4.78
C LEU A 72 -13.35 -3.32 -4.84
N ASN A 73 -12.42 -2.80 -4.04
CA ASN A 73 -11.02 -3.19 -4.13
C ASN A 73 -10.80 -4.70 -3.88
N ALA A 74 -11.60 -5.29 -2.99
CA ALA A 74 -11.52 -6.71 -2.64
C ALA A 74 -12.17 -7.63 -3.69
N GLU A 75 -12.99 -7.08 -4.58
CA GLU A 75 -13.75 -7.83 -5.57
C GLU A 75 -13.14 -7.79 -6.97
N THR A 76 -12.59 -6.63 -7.35
CA THR A 76 -12.04 -6.46 -8.70
C THR A 76 -10.92 -5.42 -8.74
N GLN A 77 -9.98 -5.64 -9.66
CA GLN A 77 -8.95 -4.67 -10.04
C GLN A 77 -9.41 -3.76 -11.20
N ASP A 78 -10.58 -4.05 -11.79
CA ASP A 78 -11.09 -3.31 -12.94
C ASP A 78 -11.48 -1.87 -12.54
N PRO A 79 -11.11 -0.87 -13.35
CA PRO A 79 -11.53 0.51 -13.11
C PRO A 79 -13.03 0.67 -13.36
N ARG A 80 -13.66 1.62 -12.65
CA ARG A 80 -15.02 2.07 -12.94
C ARG A 80 -14.96 3.07 -14.10
N PRO A 81 -15.59 2.79 -15.27
CA PRO A 81 -15.42 3.63 -16.47
C PRO A 81 -15.82 5.10 -16.29
N THR A 82 -16.80 5.36 -15.41
CA THR A 82 -17.33 6.70 -15.15
C THR A 82 -16.53 7.47 -14.11
N LEU A 83 -15.70 6.79 -13.30
CA LEU A 83 -14.84 7.40 -12.29
C LEU A 83 -13.48 7.70 -12.91
N LEU A 84 -13.26 8.94 -13.30
CA LEU A 84 -12.09 9.40 -14.03
C LEU A 84 -11.19 10.22 -13.11
N SER A 85 -9.87 10.02 -13.23
CA SER A 85 -8.88 10.71 -12.41
C SER A 85 -7.67 11.13 -13.23
N ILE A 86 -6.99 12.18 -12.76
CA ILE A 86 -5.66 12.59 -13.21
C ILE A 86 -4.87 13.16 -12.05
N PHE A 87 -3.57 12.89 -12.01
CA PHE A 87 -2.62 13.62 -11.18
C PHE A 87 -1.99 14.74 -12.01
N THR A 88 -2.10 15.98 -11.56
CA THR A 88 -1.59 17.15 -12.28
C THR A 88 -1.02 18.20 -11.34
N ALA A 89 0.10 18.80 -11.73
CA ALA A 89 0.60 20.00 -11.09
C ALA A 89 -0.36 21.16 -11.38
N LEU A 90 -0.74 21.91 -10.35
CA LEU A 90 -1.56 23.12 -10.46
C LEU A 90 -0.92 24.26 -9.70
N LYS A 91 -0.97 25.46 -10.30
CA LYS A 91 -0.65 26.73 -9.63
C LYS A 91 -1.89 27.34 -8.99
N ALA A 92 -1.71 27.99 -7.85
CA ALA A 92 -2.72 28.91 -7.33
C ALA A 92 -3.01 30.03 -8.35
N GLY A 93 -4.25 30.51 -8.39
CA GLY A 93 -4.67 31.60 -9.28
C GLY A 93 -5.82 31.21 -10.21
N ASP A 94 -5.63 31.43 -11.51
CA ASP A 94 -6.70 31.45 -12.52
C ASP A 94 -7.53 30.17 -12.62
N GLY A 95 -6.96 29.01 -12.30
CA GLY A 95 -7.65 27.73 -12.26
C GLY A 95 -7.69 26.96 -13.59
N VAL A 96 -8.47 25.88 -13.56
CA VAL A 96 -8.66 24.93 -14.67
C VAL A 96 -10.12 24.57 -14.85
N ASN A 97 -10.47 24.10 -16.04
CA ASN A 97 -11.71 23.40 -16.35
C ASN A 97 -11.42 21.95 -16.73
N ILE A 98 -12.48 21.14 -16.72
CA ILE A 98 -12.48 19.83 -17.35
C ILE A 98 -13.24 19.96 -18.68
N ILE A 99 -12.57 19.66 -19.79
CA ILE A 99 -13.17 19.74 -21.12
C ILE A 99 -13.49 18.34 -21.59
N GLN A 100 -14.76 18.07 -21.84
CA GLN A 100 -15.23 16.85 -22.48
C GLN A 100 -15.18 17.02 -24.00
N VAL A 101 -14.58 16.06 -24.68
CA VAL A 101 -14.50 15.94 -26.13
C VAL A 101 -15.35 14.74 -26.56
N ALA A 102 -16.33 15.00 -27.45
CA ALA A 102 -17.17 13.96 -28.06
C ALA A 102 -17.35 14.29 -29.55
N GLY A 103 -16.51 13.69 -30.41
CA GLY A 103 -16.36 14.05 -31.81
C GLY A 103 -15.98 15.53 -31.97
N ALA A 104 -16.84 16.31 -32.62
CA ALA A 104 -16.65 17.76 -32.77
C ALA A 104 -17.16 18.58 -31.57
N GLU A 105 -17.95 17.99 -30.67
CA GLU A 105 -18.51 18.71 -29.53
C GLU A 105 -17.46 18.89 -28.43
N ARG A 106 -17.54 20.05 -27.77
CA ARG A 106 -16.71 20.43 -26.62
C ARG A 106 -17.62 20.94 -25.50
N THR A 107 -17.59 20.28 -24.36
CA THR A 107 -18.36 20.68 -23.17
C THR A 107 -17.42 21.04 -22.04
N THR A 108 -17.54 22.27 -21.55
CA THR A 108 -16.75 22.79 -20.42
C THR A 108 -17.44 22.47 -19.11
N TRP A 109 -16.71 21.82 -18.20
CA TRP A 109 -17.15 21.50 -16.85
C TRP A 109 -16.34 22.28 -15.81
N GLY A 110 -17.06 22.79 -14.82
CA GLY A 110 -16.54 23.56 -13.69
C GLY A 110 -17.22 23.18 -12.37
N PRO A 111 -16.93 23.89 -11.27
CA PRO A 111 -17.56 23.65 -9.98
C PRO A 111 -19.05 23.99 -10.02
N GLY A 112 -19.88 23.09 -9.48
CA GLY A 112 -21.32 23.30 -9.31
C GLY A 112 -21.67 23.86 -7.92
N ASP A 113 -22.97 24.02 -7.65
CA ASP A 113 -23.48 24.74 -6.46
C ASP A 113 -23.04 24.15 -5.11
N SER A 114 -22.76 22.84 -5.05
CA SER A 114 -22.32 22.16 -3.82
C SER A 114 -20.80 22.00 -3.71
N TRP A 115 -20.02 22.59 -4.63
CA TRP A 115 -18.56 22.53 -4.58
C TRP A 115 -18.02 23.32 -3.38
N ALA A 116 -17.36 22.63 -2.45
CA ALA A 116 -16.85 23.23 -1.22
C ALA A 116 -15.50 22.64 -0.83
N SER A 117 -14.73 23.42 -0.06
CA SER A 117 -13.46 23.01 0.56
C SER A 117 -13.70 22.67 2.02
N ALA A 118 -13.25 21.51 2.47
CA ALA A 118 -13.28 21.12 3.88
C ALA A 118 -12.17 20.11 4.18
N MET A 119 -11.72 20.09 5.43
CA MET A 119 -10.79 19.08 5.94
C MET A 119 -11.34 17.67 5.67
N GLY A 120 -10.48 16.77 5.18
CA GLY A 120 -10.84 15.37 4.97
C GLY A 120 -11.28 14.68 6.27
N GLY A 121 -12.24 13.76 6.14
CA GLY A 121 -12.78 12.99 7.25
C GLY A 121 -11.89 11.82 7.69
N ASN A 122 -12.51 10.88 8.41
CA ASN A 122 -11.85 9.64 8.82
C ASN A 122 -11.42 8.82 7.59
N GLU A 123 -10.18 8.32 7.61
CA GLU A 123 -9.52 7.62 6.50
C GLU A 123 -9.28 8.47 5.24
N GLU A 124 -9.68 9.74 5.22
CA GLU A 124 -9.41 10.65 4.11
C GLU A 124 -8.08 11.39 4.30
N PRO A 125 -7.50 11.95 3.22
CA PRO A 125 -6.38 12.87 3.31
C PRO A 125 -6.64 13.97 4.35
N GLN A 126 -5.71 14.13 5.31
CA GLN A 126 -5.75 15.11 6.39
C GLN A 126 -5.30 16.49 5.90
N VAL A 127 -5.95 16.93 4.83
CA VAL A 127 -5.81 18.22 4.16
C VAL A 127 -7.21 18.71 3.76
N ASP A 128 -7.33 19.98 3.42
CA ASP A 128 -8.55 20.50 2.82
C ASP A 128 -8.75 19.87 1.42
N ILE A 129 -9.88 19.19 1.26
CA ILE A 129 -10.33 18.58 0.01
C ILE A 129 -11.43 19.45 -0.56
N GLN A 130 -11.31 19.82 -1.84
CA GLN A 130 -12.41 20.42 -2.56
C GLN A 130 -13.23 19.31 -3.20
N ARG A 131 -14.55 19.26 -2.96
CA ARG A 131 -15.44 18.28 -3.60
C ARG A 131 -16.87 18.78 -3.67
N GLY A 132 -17.65 18.19 -4.57
CA GLY A 132 -19.07 18.49 -4.73
C GLY A 132 -19.57 18.19 -6.13
N ALA A 133 -20.71 18.78 -6.49
CA ALA A 133 -21.25 18.69 -7.84
C ALA A 133 -20.34 19.40 -8.86
N ILE A 134 -20.31 18.86 -10.08
CA ILE A 134 -19.76 19.55 -11.25
C ILE A 134 -20.92 20.04 -12.13
N ALA A 135 -20.70 21.11 -12.89
CA ALA A 135 -21.72 21.70 -13.76
C ALA A 135 -21.12 22.09 -15.11
N VAL A 136 -21.98 22.19 -16.14
CA VAL A 136 -21.59 22.79 -17.42
C VAL A 136 -21.50 24.30 -17.22
N THR A 137 -20.28 24.83 -17.18
CA THR A 137 -19.99 26.23 -16.87
C THR A 137 -18.56 26.59 -17.23
N ASP A 138 -18.30 27.87 -17.52
CA ASP A 138 -16.96 28.41 -17.73
C ASP A 138 -16.27 28.80 -16.41
N ALA A 139 -16.95 28.66 -15.27
CA ALA A 139 -16.34 28.82 -13.96
C ALA A 139 -15.20 27.80 -13.78
N LYS A 140 -14.05 28.23 -13.26
CA LYS A 140 -12.86 27.40 -13.11
C LYS A 140 -12.75 26.81 -11.72
N PHE A 141 -12.25 25.58 -11.65
CA PHE A 141 -11.72 25.03 -10.41
C PHE A 141 -10.42 25.74 -10.06
N THR A 142 -10.27 26.19 -8.82
CA THR A 142 -9.06 26.89 -8.35
C THR A 142 -8.45 26.13 -7.18
N VAL A 143 -7.13 26.23 -7.01
CA VAL A 143 -6.41 25.62 -5.88
C VAL A 143 -5.79 26.72 -5.01
N PRO A 144 -5.66 26.50 -3.68
CA PRO A 144 -5.17 27.53 -2.77
C PRO A 144 -3.65 27.71 -2.81
N ALA A 145 -2.90 26.74 -3.33
CA ALA A 145 -1.44 26.73 -3.38
C ALA A 145 -0.92 26.05 -4.65
N ASP A 146 0.34 26.29 -4.96
CA ASP A 146 1.06 25.54 -5.98
C ASP A 146 1.36 24.13 -5.44
N GLY A 147 1.07 23.08 -6.21
CA GLY A 147 1.32 21.71 -5.77
C GLY A 147 0.88 20.64 -6.76
N LEU A 148 1.11 19.38 -6.40
CA LEU A 148 0.52 18.24 -7.09
C LEU A 148 -0.90 17.99 -6.53
N TYR A 149 -1.84 17.77 -7.43
CA TYR A 149 -3.23 17.47 -7.09
C TYR A 149 -3.71 16.20 -7.79
N GLN A 150 -4.53 15.41 -7.10
CA GLN A 150 -5.38 14.41 -7.75
C GLN A 150 -6.75 15.05 -8.03
N VAL A 151 -7.10 15.14 -9.30
CA VAL A 151 -8.41 15.63 -9.77
C VAL A 151 -9.24 14.44 -10.21
N VAL A 152 -10.44 14.30 -9.65
CA VAL A 152 -11.34 13.16 -9.88
C VAL A 152 -12.74 13.66 -10.22
N ILE A 153 -13.39 13.00 -11.18
CA ILE A 153 -14.83 13.15 -11.45
C ILE A 153 -15.49 11.79 -11.58
N ASP A 154 -16.77 11.71 -11.24
CA ASP A 154 -17.63 10.60 -11.63
C ASP A 154 -18.75 11.12 -12.52
N THR A 155 -18.73 10.71 -13.78
CA THR A 155 -19.65 11.22 -14.82
C THR A 155 -21.07 10.70 -14.68
N GLU A 156 -21.29 9.64 -13.89
CA GLU A 156 -22.62 9.09 -13.62
C GLU A 156 -23.32 9.89 -12.51
N THR A 157 -22.60 10.25 -11.46
CA THR A 157 -23.12 11.01 -10.32
C THR A 157 -23.05 12.53 -10.52
N GLY A 158 -22.23 13.01 -11.46
CA GLY A 158 -22.01 14.44 -11.67
C GLY A 158 -21.28 15.09 -10.49
N LYS A 159 -20.35 14.36 -9.86
CA LYS A 159 -19.58 14.83 -8.71
C LYS A 159 -18.08 14.71 -8.97
N GLY A 160 -17.28 15.48 -8.24
CA GLY A 160 -15.83 15.42 -8.32
C GLY A 160 -15.13 15.86 -7.06
N ALA A 161 -13.80 15.74 -7.08
CA ALA A 161 -12.91 16.20 -6.03
C ALA A 161 -11.57 16.69 -6.59
N ILE A 162 -10.92 17.61 -5.88
CA ILE A 162 -9.54 18.04 -6.06
C ILE A 162 -8.84 17.90 -4.71
N VAL A 163 -7.79 17.08 -4.68
CA VAL A 163 -7.09 16.69 -3.45
C VAL A 163 -5.61 17.06 -3.54
N PRO A 164 -5.06 17.85 -2.60
CA PRO A 164 -3.61 18.06 -2.48
C PRO A 164 -2.87 16.75 -2.19
N VAL A 165 -1.77 16.52 -2.91
CA VAL A 165 -0.96 15.29 -2.82
C VAL A 165 0.37 15.60 -2.16
N GLU A 166 0.56 15.09 -0.94
CA GLU A 166 1.85 15.07 -0.26
C GLU A 166 2.22 13.64 0.09
N TRP A 167 3.18 13.06 -0.63
CA TRP A 167 3.51 11.65 -0.45
C TRP A 167 4.21 11.37 0.88
N GLY A 168 3.94 10.18 1.40
CA GLY A 168 4.67 9.52 2.46
C GLY A 168 4.51 8.02 2.35
N PHE A 169 4.95 7.31 3.38
CA PHE A 169 4.75 5.88 3.51
C PHE A 169 4.51 5.52 4.98
N ILE A 170 3.80 4.42 5.19
CA ILE A 170 3.32 4.00 6.50
C ILE A 170 3.29 2.49 6.57
N GLY A 171 3.52 1.93 7.75
CA GLY A 171 3.56 0.49 7.93
C GLY A 171 4.16 0.09 9.24
N GLN A 172 3.96 -1.17 9.63
CA GLN A 172 4.62 -1.79 10.77
C GLN A 172 6.14 -1.59 10.72
N SER A 173 6.74 -1.66 9.53
CA SER A 173 8.19 -1.49 9.34
C SER A 173 8.68 -0.05 9.50
N THR A 174 7.79 0.93 9.44
CA THR A 174 8.17 2.36 9.44
C THR A 174 8.31 2.91 10.87
N PRO A 175 9.10 4.00 11.10
CA PRO A 175 9.32 4.56 12.44
C PRO A 175 8.07 4.87 13.28
N GLY A 176 6.94 5.19 12.63
CA GLY A 176 5.66 5.48 13.27
C GLY A 176 4.66 4.32 13.31
N GLY A 177 5.05 3.14 12.81
CA GLY A 177 4.13 2.02 12.64
C GLY A 177 2.92 2.39 11.77
N TRP A 178 1.77 1.79 12.05
CA TRP A 178 0.48 2.16 11.45
C TRP A 178 -0.17 3.40 12.09
N SER A 179 0.49 4.06 13.04
CA SER A 179 -0.06 5.21 13.78
C SER A 179 0.20 6.55 13.10
N SER A 180 1.29 6.68 12.34
CA SER A 180 1.61 7.92 11.62
C SER A 180 2.46 7.67 10.38
N ASP A 181 2.24 8.47 9.34
CA ASP A 181 3.06 8.45 8.13
C ASP A 181 4.51 8.86 8.43
N THR A 182 5.44 8.16 7.80
CA THR A 182 6.78 8.68 7.53
C THR A 182 6.68 9.62 6.34
N LYS A 183 6.71 10.92 6.61
CA LYS A 183 6.54 11.98 5.60
C LYS A 183 7.82 12.19 4.83
N PHE A 184 7.72 12.28 3.51
CA PHE A 184 8.85 12.69 2.69
C PHE A 184 9.20 14.16 2.85
N ASP A 185 10.42 14.53 2.46
CA ASP A 185 10.73 15.92 2.14
C ASP A 185 9.96 16.34 0.88
N ALA A 186 9.30 17.49 0.95
CA ALA A 186 8.52 18.03 -0.16
C ALA A 186 9.45 18.46 -1.32
N PRO A 187 9.10 18.15 -2.57
CA PRO A 187 9.83 18.62 -3.74
C PRO A 187 9.66 20.12 -3.93
N ALA A 188 10.60 20.72 -4.68
CA ALA A 188 10.31 22.00 -5.32
C ALA A 188 9.17 21.81 -6.33
N PHE A 189 8.25 22.77 -6.39
CA PHE A 189 7.17 22.75 -7.35
C PHE A 189 7.68 22.80 -8.79
N ASP A 190 7.24 21.86 -9.62
CA ASP A 190 7.54 21.81 -11.04
C ASP A 190 6.34 21.22 -11.81
N MET A 191 6.01 21.83 -12.95
CA MET A 191 4.81 21.50 -13.73
C MET A 191 4.92 20.17 -14.49
N THR A 192 6.10 19.59 -14.54
CA THR A 192 6.43 18.40 -15.33
C THR A 192 6.77 17.21 -14.45
N THR A 193 7.58 17.40 -13.40
CA THR A 193 8.08 16.31 -12.57
C THR A 193 8.32 16.74 -11.13
N MET A 194 7.86 15.95 -10.16
CA MET A 194 8.09 16.21 -8.74
C MET A 194 8.53 14.92 -8.04
N THR A 195 9.58 15.02 -7.22
CA THR A 195 10.17 13.86 -6.51
C THR A 195 10.21 14.12 -5.00
N TRP A 196 9.40 13.39 -4.27
CA TRP A 196 9.44 13.28 -2.81
C TRP A 196 10.47 12.22 -2.44
N SER A 197 11.36 12.50 -1.48
CA SER A 197 12.41 11.55 -1.10
C SER A 197 12.79 11.64 0.37
N LEU A 198 13.29 10.53 0.90
CA LEU A 198 14.02 10.43 2.16
C LEU A 198 15.18 9.45 1.97
N SER A 199 16.32 9.76 2.59
CA SER A 199 17.48 8.87 2.63
C SER A 199 17.78 8.46 4.06
N GLY A 200 18.37 7.28 4.24
CA GLY A 200 18.80 6.81 5.55
C GLY A 200 17.65 6.46 6.50
N VAL A 201 16.49 6.04 5.98
CA VAL A 201 15.33 5.68 6.81
C VAL A 201 15.56 4.31 7.43
N GLU A 202 15.65 4.26 8.76
CA GLU A 202 15.66 3.01 9.51
C GLU A 202 14.26 2.37 9.51
N MET A 203 14.15 1.17 8.95
CA MET A 203 12.91 0.39 8.91
C MET A 203 13.14 -0.98 9.53
N SER A 204 12.22 -1.41 10.40
CA SER A 204 12.17 -2.80 10.88
C SER A 204 11.63 -3.72 9.79
N GLY A 205 11.71 -5.05 9.98
CA GLY A 205 11.05 -5.98 9.08
C GLY A 205 9.52 -5.89 9.22
N GLY A 206 8.79 -5.88 8.11
CA GLY A 206 7.32 -5.92 8.15
C GLY A 206 6.61 -5.19 7.02
N GLU A 207 5.30 -5.06 7.19
CA GLU A 207 4.40 -4.52 6.17
C GLU A 207 4.45 -3.00 6.07
N TRP A 208 4.34 -2.46 4.86
CA TRP A 208 4.22 -1.02 4.59
C TRP A 208 3.55 -0.69 3.24
N LYS A 209 3.14 0.57 3.06
CA LYS A 209 2.52 1.12 1.84
C LYS A 209 2.85 2.60 1.63
N PHE A 210 2.77 3.07 0.39
CA PHE A 210 2.75 4.49 0.09
C PHE A 210 1.35 5.06 0.32
N ARG A 211 1.29 6.25 0.90
CA ARG A 211 0.05 6.95 1.19
C ARG A 211 0.30 8.44 1.07
N TYR A 212 -0.59 9.18 0.42
CA TYR A 212 -0.43 10.63 0.38
C TYR A 212 -1.37 11.30 1.39
N SER A 213 -0.86 12.37 1.99
CA SER A 213 -1.59 13.29 2.87
C SER A 213 -2.30 12.58 4.04
N GLY A 214 -1.81 11.42 4.52
CA GLY A 214 -2.41 10.72 5.66
C GLY A 214 -3.73 9.99 5.41
N GLY A 215 -4.17 9.85 4.15
CA GLY A 215 -5.48 9.27 3.81
C GLY A 215 -5.40 7.97 3.03
N TRP A 216 -6.35 7.07 3.22
CA TRP A 216 -6.51 5.84 2.43
C TRP A 216 -7.38 6.03 1.20
N LYS A 217 -8.39 6.89 1.28
CA LYS A 217 -9.39 7.07 0.22
C LYS A 217 -10.09 8.43 0.31
N VAL A 218 -10.81 8.80 -0.73
CA VAL A 218 -11.74 9.94 -0.70
C VAL A 218 -13.10 9.51 -1.20
N GLU A 219 -14.14 9.87 -0.46
CA GLU A 219 -15.53 9.64 -0.84
C GLU A 219 -16.08 10.84 -1.62
N ILE A 220 -16.66 10.59 -2.80
CA ILE A 220 -17.35 11.62 -3.60
C ILE A 220 -18.86 11.39 -3.69
N ASP A 221 -19.32 10.17 -3.42
CA ASP A 221 -20.74 9.83 -3.26
C ASP A 221 -20.91 8.69 -2.25
N SER A 222 -21.99 8.71 -1.45
CA SER A 222 -22.27 7.70 -0.44
C SER A 222 -23.53 6.85 -0.73
N THR A 223 -24.22 7.14 -1.83
CA THR A 223 -25.59 6.67 -2.09
C THR A 223 -25.69 5.68 -3.24
N VAL A 224 -24.77 5.71 -4.22
CA VAL A 224 -24.76 4.75 -5.34
C VAL A 224 -24.72 3.32 -4.81
N ASP A 225 -25.69 2.50 -5.22
CA ASP A 225 -25.75 1.08 -4.88
C ASP A 225 -24.86 0.27 -5.84
N LEU A 226 -23.88 -0.44 -5.29
CA LEU A 226 -22.95 -1.29 -6.06
C LEU A 226 -23.33 -2.77 -5.97
N GLY A 227 -24.46 -3.09 -5.34
CA GLY A 227 -24.90 -4.46 -5.06
C GLY A 227 -24.21 -5.07 -3.85
N SER A 228 -24.72 -6.22 -3.42
CA SER A 228 -24.19 -6.99 -2.27
C SER A 228 -24.02 -6.17 -0.99
N GLY A 229 -24.88 -5.17 -0.77
CA GLY A 229 -24.84 -4.29 0.39
C GLY A 229 -23.74 -3.21 0.35
N LYS A 230 -22.97 -3.12 -0.73
CA LYS A 230 -21.92 -2.10 -0.90
C LYS A 230 -22.49 -0.83 -1.52
N LYS A 231 -22.04 0.33 -1.05
CA LYS A 231 -22.48 1.64 -1.53
C LYS A 231 -21.35 2.66 -1.60
N GLY A 232 -21.56 3.64 -2.46
CA GLY A 232 -20.74 4.83 -2.58
C GLY A 232 -19.66 4.75 -3.65
N ILE A 233 -19.17 5.92 -4.03
CA ILE A 233 -18.08 6.11 -4.98
C ILE A 233 -16.90 6.72 -4.23
N LYS A 234 -15.81 5.97 -4.18
CA LYS A 234 -14.57 6.33 -3.49
C LYS A 234 -13.38 6.07 -4.40
N PHE A 235 -12.32 6.84 -4.25
CA PHE A 235 -11.05 6.56 -4.93
C PHE A 235 -9.92 6.41 -3.93
N ASN A 236 -8.93 5.59 -4.29
CA ASN A 236 -7.77 5.31 -3.47
C ASN A 236 -6.78 6.49 -3.45
N THR A 237 -6.18 6.74 -2.29
CA THR A 237 -5.12 7.74 -2.08
C THR A 237 -3.81 7.11 -1.57
N ASN A 238 -3.64 5.84 -1.89
CA ASN A 238 -2.51 5.00 -1.48
C ASN A 238 -2.09 4.07 -2.62
N PHE A 239 -0.81 3.70 -2.62
CA PHE A 239 -0.27 2.67 -3.50
C PHE A 239 0.27 1.50 -2.68
N GLY A 240 -0.05 0.30 -3.16
CA GLY A 240 0.41 -0.98 -2.63
C GLY A 240 0.96 -1.87 -3.73
N ASN A 241 1.23 -3.11 -3.37
CA ASN A 241 1.74 -4.14 -4.26
C ASN A 241 0.61 -4.81 -5.07
N ASP A 242 0.98 -5.49 -6.15
CA ASP A 242 0.06 -6.37 -6.90
C ASP A 242 -0.01 -7.78 -6.30
N VAL A 243 0.98 -8.16 -5.47
CA VAL A 243 1.05 -9.44 -4.77
C VAL A 243 1.13 -9.21 -3.26
N ALA A 244 0.23 -9.84 -2.51
CA ALA A 244 0.21 -9.76 -1.05
C ALA A 244 1.51 -10.28 -0.42
N SER A 245 1.99 -9.56 0.60
CA SER A 245 3.17 -9.91 1.39
C SER A 245 4.48 -10.04 0.58
N ALA A 246 4.54 -9.46 -0.61
CA ALA A 246 5.75 -9.41 -1.42
C ALA A 246 6.52 -8.09 -1.18
N GLY A 247 7.85 -8.15 -1.28
CA GLY A 247 8.71 -6.97 -1.23
C GLY A 247 8.48 -6.03 -2.41
N PHE A 248 8.93 -4.79 -2.26
CA PHE A 248 8.78 -3.79 -3.31
C PHE A 248 9.66 -4.10 -4.53
N THR A 249 9.03 -4.20 -5.69
CA THR A 249 9.72 -4.45 -6.99
C THR A 249 9.46 -3.36 -8.03
N GLY A 250 8.82 -2.25 -7.62
CA GLY A 250 8.43 -1.16 -8.52
C GLY A 250 6.92 -1.08 -8.82
N ALA A 251 6.14 -2.09 -8.43
CA ALA A 251 4.69 -2.08 -8.62
C ALA A 251 4.02 -1.02 -7.73
N LEU A 252 3.11 -0.23 -8.32
CA LEU A 252 2.31 0.78 -7.63
C LEU A 252 0.83 0.60 -8.01
N VAL A 253 0.12 -0.22 -7.25
CA VAL A 253 -1.31 -0.49 -7.46
C VAL A 253 -2.14 0.37 -6.52
N ALA A 254 -3.03 1.19 -7.08
CA ALA A 254 -3.92 2.04 -6.30
C ALA A 254 -4.83 1.16 -5.43
N GLY A 255 -4.75 1.32 -4.10
CA GLY A 255 -5.46 0.44 -3.17
C GLY A 255 -4.95 -1.01 -3.17
N GLY A 256 -3.73 -1.27 -3.65
CA GLY A 256 -3.11 -2.59 -3.69
C GLY A 256 -2.76 -3.16 -2.33
N GLU A 257 -2.12 -4.32 -2.32
CA GLU A 257 -1.72 -5.03 -1.09
C GLU A 257 -0.57 -4.33 -0.34
N ASN A 258 -0.29 -4.73 0.89
CA ASN A 258 0.90 -4.26 1.60
C ASN A 258 2.19 -4.77 0.93
N PHE A 259 3.21 -3.93 0.87
CA PHE A 259 4.59 -4.38 0.63
C PHE A 259 5.12 -5.05 1.90
N THR A 260 6.07 -5.97 1.77
CA THR A 260 6.75 -6.59 2.92
C THR A 260 8.22 -6.75 2.61
N ASP A 261 9.04 -5.95 3.27
CA ASP A 261 10.49 -5.93 3.10
C ASP A 261 11.19 -6.23 4.43
N GLY A 262 12.45 -6.66 4.33
CA GLY A 262 13.29 -6.93 5.50
C GLY A 262 13.64 -5.65 6.27
N SER A 263 14.28 -5.80 7.43
CA SER A 263 14.81 -4.65 8.13
C SER A 263 16.00 -4.04 7.37
N GLY A 264 16.28 -2.77 7.64
CA GLY A 264 17.43 -2.09 7.09
C GLY A 264 17.35 -0.58 7.14
N VAL A 265 18.37 0.04 6.60
CA VAL A 265 18.40 1.47 6.28
C VAL A 265 18.04 1.61 4.80
N TYR A 266 17.07 2.45 4.49
CA TYR A 266 16.49 2.59 3.16
C TYR A 266 16.53 4.03 2.64
N ASP A 267 16.82 4.15 1.35
CA ASP A 267 16.54 5.35 0.57
C ASP A 267 15.26 5.11 -0.23
N VAL A 268 14.28 6.00 -0.02
CA VAL A 268 12.94 5.87 -0.57
C VAL A 268 12.54 7.14 -1.29
N SER A 269 11.96 7.01 -2.49
CA SER A 269 11.39 8.16 -3.20
C SER A 269 10.12 7.80 -3.98
N MET A 270 9.28 8.80 -4.16
CA MET A 270 8.11 8.78 -5.04
C MET A 270 8.27 9.92 -6.04
N THR A 271 8.24 9.60 -7.33
CA THR A 271 8.30 10.58 -8.42
C THR A 271 7.00 10.56 -9.20
N TRP A 272 6.38 11.72 -9.33
CA TRP A 272 5.32 11.96 -10.31
C TRP A 272 5.89 12.61 -11.56
N THR A 273 5.48 12.15 -12.74
CA THR A 273 5.80 12.77 -14.03
C THR A 273 4.53 12.97 -14.85
N SER A 274 4.33 14.20 -15.34
CA SER A 274 3.20 14.61 -16.16
C SER A 274 2.99 13.65 -17.35
N GLY A 275 1.77 13.11 -17.47
CA GLY A 275 1.38 12.14 -18.48
C GLY A 275 1.92 10.71 -18.30
N SER A 276 2.91 10.49 -17.44
CA SER A 276 3.48 9.15 -17.18
C SER A 276 3.05 8.56 -15.83
N GLY A 277 2.58 9.39 -14.90
CA GLY A 277 2.10 8.94 -13.59
C GLY A 277 3.24 8.82 -12.57
N HIS A 278 3.11 7.87 -11.65
CA HIS A 278 4.03 7.71 -10.53
C HIS A 278 5.02 6.55 -10.75
N THR A 279 6.23 6.74 -10.26
CA THR A 279 7.25 5.69 -10.07
C THR A 279 7.87 5.85 -8.69
N ALA A 280 8.35 4.77 -8.09
CA ALA A 280 9.02 4.83 -6.80
C ALA A 280 10.35 4.07 -6.80
N VAL A 281 11.26 4.51 -5.93
CA VAL A 281 12.50 3.82 -5.62
C VAL A 281 12.46 3.43 -4.15
N PHE A 282 12.85 2.21 -3.84
CA PHE A 282 13.02 1.69 -2.48
C PHE A 282 14.31 0.86 -2.48
N THR A 283 15.38 1.43 -1.93
CA THR A 283 16.73 0.84 -1.99
C THR A 283 17.28 0.66 -0.60
N LYS A 284 17.60 -0.58 -0.21
CA LYS A 284 18.34 -0.85 1.02
C LYS A 284 19.78 -0.35 0.85
N THR A 285 20.20 0.59 1.71
CA THR A 285 21.54 1.20 1.72
C THR A 285 22.42 0.68 2.85
N GLY A 286 21.84 0.00 3.84
CA GLY A 286 22.56 -0.66 4.92
C GLY A 286 21.67 -1.56 5.75
N ASP A 287 22.27 -2.31 6.67
CA ASP A 287 21.57 -3.04 7.72
C ASP A 287 21.33 -2.12 8.92
N LEU A 288 20.28 -2.41 9.71
CA LEU A 288 20.16 -1.78 11.02
C LEU A 288 21.30 -2.25 11.92
N PRO A 289 21.76 -1.42 12.89
CA PRO A 289 22.67 -1.90 13.92
C PRO A 289 22.05 -3.10 14.64
N ALA A 290 22.80 -4.20 14.73
CA ALA A 290 22.39 -5.37 15.48
C ALA A 290 22.04 -4.96 16.92
N ARG A 291 20.84 -5.32 17.37
CA ARG A 291 20.43 -5.03 18.75
C ARG A 291 21.37 -5.72 19.73
N ASP A 292 21.87 -4.97 20.71
CA ASP A 292 22.64 -5.56 21.80
C ASP A 292 21.71 -6.17 22.86
N TYR A 293 21.69 -7.50 22.93
CA TYR A 293 20.90 -8.26 23.92
C TYR A 293 21.67 -8.57 25.21
N SER A 294 22.91 -8.08 25.38
CA SER A 294 23.78 -8.45 26.53
C SER A 294 23.13 -8.20 27.90
N ALA A 295 22.23 -7.23 28.00
CA ALA A 295 21.55 -6.86 29.25
C ALA A 295 20.12 -7.44 29.36
N VAL A 296 19.64 -8.19 28.37
CA VAL A 296 18.26 -8.68 28.33
C VAL A 296 18.16 -9.98 29.13
N SER A 297 17.43 -9.91 30.25
CA SER A 297 17.11 -11.07 31.10
C SER A 297 15.95 -11.83 30.48
N VAL A 298 16.13 -13.10 30.13
CA VAL A 298 15.09 -13.98 29.60
C VAL A 298 14.95 -15.18 30.52
N GLY A 299 13.71 -15.58 30.80
CA GLY A 299 13.39 -16.79 31.54
C GLY A 299 12.24 -17.57 30.93
N LEU A 300 11.86 -18.67 31.59
CA LEU A 300 10.75 -19.51 31.18
C LEU A 300 9.50 -19.18 31.99
N ILE A 301 8.37 -18.95 31.32
CA ILE A 301 7.08 -18.65 31.94
C ILE A 301 6.04 -19.67 31.50
N GLY A 302 5.18 -20.11 32.42
CA GLY A 302 4.06 -21.01 32.16
C GLY A 302 4.03 -22.23 33.09
N ASP A 303 2.86 -22.88 33.13
CA ASP A 303 2.56 -24.04 33.97
C ASP A 303 3.10 -25.37 33.40
N GLY A 304 3.70 -25.34 32.22
CA GLY A 304 4.47 -26.45 31.64
C GLY A 304 5.88 -26.58 32.21
N VAL A 305 6.40 -25.57 32.90
CA VAL A 305 7.67 -25.65 33.65
C VAL A 305 7.36 -26.03 35.09
N LYS A 306 8.12 -26.95 35.68
CA LYS A 306 7.95 -27.31 37.09
C LYS A 306 8.06 -26.08 37.99
N ASP A 307 7.11 -25.94 38.91
CA ASP A 307 6.93 -24.79 39.80
C ASP A 307 6.65 -23.45 39.07
N GLY A 308 6.44 -23.49 37.75
CA GLY A 308 6.13 -22.34 36.92
C GLY A 308 4.63 -21.98 36.93
N ASN A 309 4.37 -20.74 36.55
CA ASN A 309 3.03 -20.19 36.33
C ASN A 309 3.09 -19.08 35.28
N TRP A 310 1.97 -18.41 35.02
CA TRP A 310 1.87 -17.33 34.02
C TRP A 310 2.03 -15.92 34.61
N ASP A 311 2.48 -15.80 35.86
CA ASP A 311 2.65 -14.53 36.57
C ASP A 311 4.13 -14.07 36.62
N GLY A 312 5.08 -14.96 36.33
CA GLY A 312 6.51 -14.60 36.30
C GLY A 312 7.43 -15.69 35.75
N GLU A 313 8.63 -15.28 35.34
CA GLU A 313 9.66 -16.16 34.78
C GLU A 313 10.40 -16.95 35.86
N LEU A 314 10.68 -18.22 35.58
CA LEU A 314 11.72 -18.99 36.24
C LEU A 314 13.02 -18.96 35.42
N PHE A 315 14.13 -19.18 36.10
CA PHE A 315 15.47 -19.31 35.50
C PHE A 315 15.93 -18.09 34.69
N ALA A 316 15.41 -16.90 34.99
CA ALA A 316 15.77 -15.67 34.30
C ALA A 316 17.30 -15.44 34.34
N THR A 317 17.91 -15.24 33.16
CA THR A 317 19.35 -15.03 33.02
C THR A 317 19.64 -14.09 31.85
N THR A 318 20.84 -13.52 31.84
CA THR A 318 21.39 -12.81 30.68
C THR A 318 22.14 -13.79 29.76
N PRO A 319 22.31 -13.47 28.48
CA PRO A 319 22.96 -14.36 27.53
C PRO A 319 24.49 -14.34 27.66
N THR A 320 25.14 -15.39 27.19
CA THR A 320 26.54 -15.29 26.74
C THR A 320 26.58 -14.67 25.34
N LYS A 321 27.52 -13.76 25.08
CA LYS A 321 27.70 -13.08 23.79
C LYS A 321 28.94 -13.61 23.06
N ASP A 322 28.77 -13.94 21.78
CA ASP A 322 29.85 -14.21 20.82
C ASP A 322 29.55 -13.46 19.51
N GLY A 323 30.30 -12.40 19.23
CA GLY A 323 29.94 -11.45 18.17
C GLY A 323 28.54 -10.85 18.40
N ASP A 324 27.65 -10.99 17.42
CA ASP A 324 26.24 -10.59 17.48
C ASP A 324 25.30 -11.76 17.81
N THR A 325 25.85 -12.91 18.21
CA THR A 325 25.09 -14.06 18.70
C THR A 325 24.99 -14.05 20.22
N TYR A 326 23.76 -14.20 20.71
CA TYR A 326 23.40 -14.20 22.12
C TYR A 326 22.73 -15.51 22.49
N THR A 327 23.28 -16.21 23.49
CA THR A 327 22.80 -17.52 23.92
C THR A 327 22.39 -17.51 25.39
N TRP A 328 21.10 -17.75 25.64
CA TRP A 328 20.59 -18.05 26.97
C TRP A 328 20.54 -19.56 27.16
N ASN A 329 21.22 -20.07 28.18
CA ASN A 329 21.24 -21.50 28.50
C ASN A 329 20.48 -21.75 29.81
N TYR A 330 19.55 -22.71 29.77
CA TYR A 330 18.79 -23.17 30.92
C TYR A 330 19.07 -24.66 31.10
N SER A 331 19.74 -25.02 32.19
CA SER A 331 20.15 -26.41 32.40
C SER A 331 19.21 -27.16 33.31
N GLY A 332 18.85 -28.39 32.93
CA GLY A 332 18.08 -29.30 33.78
C GLY A 332 16.66 -28.82 34.10
N VAL A 333 16.00 -28.19 33.14
CA VAL A 333 14.63 -27.71 33.29
C VAL A 333 13.67 -28.91 33.25
N GLU A 334 12.91 -29.09 34.31
CA GLU A 334 11.84 -30.08 34.38
C GLU A 334 10.58 -29.53 33.68
N LEU A 335 10.17 -30.18 32.59
CA LEU A 335 8.96 -29.84 31.84
C LEU A 335 7.88 -30.90 32.07
N ALA A 336 6.64 -30.44 32.28
CA ALA A 336 5.46 -31.26 32.44
C ALA A 336 4.61 -31.26 31.17
N SER A 337 4.07 -32.43 30.82
CA SER A 337 3.22 -32.61 29.64
C SER A 337 1.82 -32.03 29.78
N ALA A 338 1.39 -31.70 31.00
CA ALA A 338 0.06 -31.18 31.28
C ALA A 338 -0.10 -29.67 31.02
N GLY A 339 1.00 -28.91 30.87
CA GLY A 339 0.98 -27.45 30.80
C GLY A 339 1.74 -26.89 29.59
N GLY A 340 1.65 -25.58 29.37
CA GLY A 340 2.38 -24.88 28.31
C GLY A 340 3.41 -23.90 28.88
N PHE A 341 4.38 -23.50 28.08
CA PHE A 341 5.37 -22.50 28.46
C PHE A 341 5.86 -21.67 27.27
N LYS A 342 6.53 -20.57 27.59
CA LYS A 342 7.23 -19.68 26.66
C LYS A 342 8.57 -19.26 27.23
N LEU A 343 9.44 -18.74 26.36
CA LEU A 343 10.62 -17.97 26.77
C LEU A 343 10.29 -16.49 26.62
N ARG A 344 10.45 -15.73 27.69
CA ARG A 344 10.05 -14.31 27.73
C ARG A 344 11.11 -13.45 28.39
N THR A 345 11.24 -12.21 27.93
CA THR A 345 11.95 -11.17 28.66
C THR A 345 11.31 -10.98 30.04
N GLU A 346 12.14 -10.93 31.06
CA GLU A 346 11.71 -10.84 32.45
C GLU A 346 10.80 -9.62 32.67
N GLY A 347 9.58 -9.87 33.14
CA GLY A 347 8.63 -8.81 33.50
C GLY A 347 7.90 -8.10 32.35
N THR A 348 8.08 -8.49 31.08
CA THR A 348 7.37 -7.84 29.95
C THR A 348 7.01 -8.80 28.82
N TRP A 349 5.85 -8.59 28.19
CA TRP A 349 5.41 -9.31 26.99
C TRP A 349 5.84 -8.62 25.68
N ASP A 350 6.36 -7.39 25.77
CA ASP A 350 6.60 -6.50 24.62
C ASP A 350 8.06 -6.53 24.10
N ASP A 351 8.80 -7.61 24.43
CA ASP A 351 10.17 -7.84 23.96
C ASP A 351 10.32 -9.27 23.43
N ILE A 352 11.28 -10.07 23.90
CA ILE A 352 11.35 -11.50 23.57
C ILE A 352 10.13 -12.20 24.19
N ASN A 353 9.33 -12.88 23.38
CA ASN A 353 8.11 -13.61 23.77
C ASN A 353 7.89 -14.79 22.81
N GLU A 354 8.67 -15.85 23.00
CA GLU A 354 8.76 -16.95 22.06
C GLU A 354 7.94 -18.15 22.55
N GLY A 355 7.01 -18.58 21.69
CA GLY A 355 6.17 -19.75 21.86
C GLY A 355 6.55 -20.88 20.89
N TYR A 356 5.60 -21.75 20.55
CA TYR A 356 5.86 -22.80 19.57
C TYR A 356 5.81 -22.23 18.16
N SER A 357 6.91 -22.35 17.42
CA SER A 357 7.03 -21.94 16.02
C SER A 357 8.12 -22.76 15.31
N ASP A 358 8.45 -22.38 14.09
CA ASP A 358 9.52 -22.96 13.27
C ASP A 358 10.94 -22.71 13.82
N ILE A 359 11.08 -21.91 14.88
CA ILE A 359 12.37 -21.69 15.56
C ILE A 359 12.73 -22.82 16.54
N VAL A 360 11.77 -23.71 16.88
CA VAL A 360 12.02 -24.89 17.73
C VAL A 360 12.85 -25.90 16.95
N ALA A 361 14.08 -26.12 17.41
CA ALA A 361 15.11 -26.88 16.72
C ALA A 361 15.91 -27.78 17.69
N GLY A 362 17.00 -28.36 17.20
CA GLY A 362 17.87 -29.25 17.98
C GLY A 362 17.46 -30.73 17.95
N PRO A 363 18.23 -31.60 18.63
CA PRO A 363 18.09 -33.05 18.52
C PRO A 363 16.74 -33.56 19.03
N ASP A 364 16.18 -32.92 20.06
CA ASP A 364 14.92 -33.32 20.70
C ASP A 364 13.78 -32.33 20.41
N ALA A 365 13.85 -31.55 19.32
CA ALA A 365 12.74 -30.69 18.88
C ALA A 365 11.41 -31.45 18.75
N GLY A 366 11.51 -32.73 18.36
CA GLY A 366 10.37 -33.63 18.23
C GLY A 366 9.66 -33.97 19.54
N ASP A 367 10.25 -33.67 20.70
CA ASP A 367 9.64 -33.86 22.01
C ASP A 367 8.74 -32.68 22.44
N ILE A 368 8.79 -31.57 21.69
CA ILE A 368 7.98 -30.37 21.93
C ILE A 368 6.84 -30.32 20.91
N GLN A 369 5.68 -29.82 21.34
CA GLN A 369 4.51 -29.63 20.49
C GLN A 369 3.86 -28.27 20.72
N ASP A 370 3.04 -27.86 19.76
CA ASP A 370 2.17 -26.69 19.85
C ASP A 370 1.03 -26.94 20.83
N ASN A 371 0.78 -25.97 21.72
CA ASN A 371 -0.39 -25.89 22.57
C ASN A 371 -0.97 -24.46 22.50
N GLY A 372 -1.63 -24.15 21.37
CA GLY A 372 -2.28 -22.85 21.16
C GLY A 372 -1.29 -21.68 21.04
N GLY A 373 -0.13 -21.93 20.41
CA GLY A 373 0.98 -20.99 20.28
C GLY A 373 2.00 -21.06 21.41
N ASN A 374 1.73 -21.80 22.49
CA ASN A 374 2.70 -22.09 23.55
C ASN A 374 3.48 -23.36 23.23
N MET A 375 4.70 -23.48 23.76
CA MET A 375 5.44 -24.76 23.75
C MET A 375 4.89 -25.69 24.83
N GLN A 376 4.84 -26.98 24.55
CA GLN A 376 4.50 -28.01 25.54
C GLN A 376 5.34 -29.26 25.30
N ALA A 377 5.86 -29.86 26.37
CA ALA A 377 6.52 -31.16 26.27
C ALA A 377 5.47 -32.26 26.00
N LYS A 378 5.76 -33.19 25.08
CA LYS A 378 4.87 -34.33 24.79
C LYS A 378 4.77 -35.32 25.94
N ALA A 379 5.81 -35.39 26.75
CA ALA A 379 5.91 -36.21 27.94
C ALA A 379 6.77 -35.48 28.98
N ASP A 380 6.50 -35.76 30.25
CA ASP A 380 7.31 -35.24 31.36
C ASP A 380 8.78 -35.60 31.16
N GLY A 381 9.67 -34.65 31.39
CA GLY A 381 11.10 -34.86 31.16
C GLY A 381 11.97 -33.71 31.65
N VAL A 382 13.29 -33.94 31.61
CA VAL A 382 14.30 -32.95 31.99
C VAL A 382 15.09 -32.57 30.74
N TYR A 383 15.24 -31.28 30.49
CA TYR A 383 15.88 -30.78 29.27
C TYR A 383 16.93 -29.72 29.61
N ASP A 384 18.02 -29.71 28.84
CA ASP A 384 18.80 -28.52 28.61
C ASP A 384 18.16 -27.75 27.45
N ILE A 385 17.91 -26.46 27.67
CA ILE A 385 17.23 -25.57 26.72
C ILE A 385 18.18 -24.43 26.40
N ALA A 386 18.32 -24.07 25.13
CA ALA A 386 19.05 -22.87 24.71
C ALA A 386 18.20 -22.02 23.78
N LEU A 387 18.07 -20.73 24.10
CA LEU A 387 17.62 -19.72 23.15
C LEU A 387 18.85 -19.07 22.54
N ILE A 388 18.93 -19.07 21.22
CA ILE A 388 20.02 -18.47 20.46
C ILE A 388 19.41 -17.40 19.55
N ILE A 389 19.89 -16.18 19.68
CA ILE A 389 19.53 -15.06 18.80
C ILE A 389 20.80 -14.58 18.11
N ASP A 390 20.83 -14.64 16.79
CA ASP A 390 21.81 -13.93 15.98
C ASP A 390 21.20 -12.59 15.57
N ALA A 391 21.62 -11.52 16.25
CA ALA A 391 21.07 -10.19 16.08
C ALA A 391 21.46 -9.56 14.74
N ALA A 392 22.59 -9.96 14.15
CA ALA A 392 23.03 -9.45 12.86
C ALA A 392 22.35 -10.19 11.70
N ALA A 393 22.17 -11.51 11.83
CA ALA A 393 21.46 -12.31 10.83
C ALA A 393 19.92 -12.25 10.97
N GLU A 394 19.41 -11.64 12.04
CA GLU A 394 17.99 -11.60 12.41
C GLU A 394 17.36 -12.99 12.52
N THR A 395 18.12 -13.96 13.02
CA THR A 395 17.65 -15.34 13.20
C THR A 395 17.52 -15.71 14.68
N LYS A 396 16.58 -16.60 14.97
CA LYS A 396 16.36 -17.15 16.30
C LYS A 396 16.24 -18.66 16.23
N SER A 397 16.69 -19.35 17.26
CA SER A 397 16.41 -20.77 17.46
C SER A 397 16.27 -21.11 18.94
N ILE A 398 15.42 -22.07 19.25
CA ILE A 398 15.29 -22.66 20.58
C ILE A 398 15.61 -24.14 20.46
N THR A 399 16.69 -24.58 21.10
CA THR A 399 17.10 -25.99 21.06
C THR A 399 16.76 -26.71 22.35
N PHE A 400 16.27 -27.95 22.23
CA PHE A 400 16.00 -28.85 23.33
C PHE A 400 16.94 -30.05 23.26
N THR A 401 17.58 -30.38 24.38
CA THR A 401 18.37 -31.60 24.56
C THR A 401 17.89 -32.32 25.82
N LYS A 402 17.33 -33.51 25.66
CA LYS A 402 16.82 -34.31 26.77
C LYS A 402 17.96 -34.90 27.60
N LYS A 403 17.80 -34.91 28.93
CA LYS A 403 18.75 -35.53 29.86
C LYS A 403 18.44 -36.99 30.17
#